data_AF-A0A7Y6E7P5-F1
#
_entry.id   AF-A0A7Y6E7P5-F1
#
_cell.length_a   1.000
_cell.length_b   1.000
_cell.length_c   1.000
_cell.angle_alpha   90.00
_cell.angle_beta   90.00
_cell.angle_gamma   90.00
#
_symmetry.space_group_name_H-M   'P 1'
#
loop_
_entity.id
_entity.type
_entity.pdbx_description
1 polymer ?
#
loop_
_entity_poly.entity_id
_entity_poly.type
_entity_poly.pdbx_seq_one_letter_code
_entity_poly.pdbx_strand_id
1 'polypeptide(L)'
;MSILVAPDSFKGTFPAADVCAHIAAGIRAAGAAAVELPVADGGEGTFDVLVRGLDARPVRVRAVGPWGDDVESVVALAPDGTAVIELAFASGLNLPSTGDRDPVRASTYGTGVMMAEAVRLGARRVLVAAGGSATTDGGAGAIAAIEERGGLNGAEVVVLSDVTTRFADAARVFGPQKGAGPATVEVLTRRLNELADRFARELGRDPRPVARTGAAGGFSGGMWAKFGARLVSGADHVLDLLGFDAHAAASTAVVVGEGRLDSQTSQGKIIAAILARSGTTPVYAVVGSVHEDLGDYADNFAGVIVASDVEALVAAGSRLARITGHALG
;
A
#
# COMPACT_ATOMS: atom_id res chain seq x y z
N MET A 1 2.97 -11.69 -28.98
CA MET A 1 3.44 -10.59 -28.11
C MET A 1 2.23 -10.04 -27.35
N SER A 2 2.40 -9.65 -26.10
CA SER A 2 1.32 -9.26 -25.18
C SER A 2 1.49 -7.85 -24.66
N ILE A 3 0.39 -7.25 -24.22
CA ILE A 3 0.36 -5.98 -23.50
C ILE A 3 0.24 -6.29 -22.01
N LEU A 4 1.15 -5.74 -21.19
CA LEU A 4 1.07 -5.81 -19.74
C LEU A 4 0.11 -4.74 -19.24
N VAL A 5 -0.87 -5.13 -18.43
CA VAL A 5 -1.84 -4.24 -17.81
C VAL A 5 -1.56 -4.22 -16.31
N ALA A 6 -0.93 -3.14 -15.84
CA ALA A 6 -0.49 -2.95 -14.47
C ALA A 6 -1.02 -1.63 -13.85
N PRO A 7 -2.35 -1.48 -13.70
CA PRO A 7 -2.94 -0.32 -13.07
C PRO A 7 -2.97 -0.45 -11.54
N ASP A 8 -3.02 0.69 -10.87
CA ASP A 8 -3.49 0.85 -9.50
C ASP A 8 -5.01 1.11 -9.48
N SER A 9 -5.59 1.15 -8.28
CA SER A 9 -7.00 1.46 -8.06
C SER A 9 -7.39 2.86 -8.52
N PHE A 10 -8.63 2.98 -8.99
CA PHE A 10 -9.29 4.27 -9.14
C PHE A 10 -10.03 4.54 -7.84
N LYS A 11 -9.36 5.23 -6.90
CA LYS A 11 -9.82 5.38 -5.51
C LYS A 11 -11.28 5.82 -5.42
N GLY A 12 -12.05 5.08 -4.62
CA GLY A 12 -13.49 5.31 -4.44
C GLY A 12 -14.36 4.92 -5.63
N THR A 13 -13.81 4.34 -6.70
CA THR A 13 -14.55 3.94 -7.91
C THR A 13 -14.29 2.50 -8.31
N PHE A 14 -13.04 2.13 -8.61
CA PHE A 14 -12.70 0.77 -9.04
C PHE A 14 -11.46 0.23 -8.30
N PRO A 15 -11.53 -0.99 -7.75
CA PRO A 15 -10.34 -1.74 -7.35
C PRO A 15 -9.35 -1.93 -8.51
N ALA A 16 -8.05 -2.04 -8.21
CA ALA A 16 -7.00 -2.23 -9.21
C ALA A 16 -7.28 -3.45 -10.11
N ALA A 17 -7.79 -4.54 -9.52
CA ALA A 17 -8.15 -5.76 -10.26
C ALA A 17 -9.25 -5.53 -11.30
N ASP A 18 -10.24 -4.69 -11.00
CA ASP A 18 -11.35 -4.40 -11.91
C ASP A 18 -10.90 -3.50 -13.05
N VAL A 19 -10.12 -2.44 -12.74
CA VAL A 19 -9.48 -1.59 -13.76
C VAL A 19 -8.65 -2.46 -14.71
N CYS A 20 -7.84 -3.34 -14.15
CA CYS A 20 -6.99 -4.27 -14.90
C CYS A 20 -7.81 -5.19 -15.81
N ALA A 21 -8.87 -5.80 -15.27
CA ALA A 21 -9.73 -6.72 -16.00
C ALA A 21 -10.48 -6.03 -17.15
N HIS A 22 -11.01 -4.83 -16.93
CA HIS A 22 -11.75 -4.07 -17.95
C HIS A 22 -10.85 -3.64 -19.12
N ILE A 23 -9.66 -3.13 -18.83
CA ILE A 23 -8.68 -2.79 -19.88
C ILE A 23 -8.25 -4.05 -20.64
N ALA A 24 -7.92 -5.13 -19.92
CA ALA A 24 -7.53 -6.39 -20.53
C ALA A 24 -8.64 -7.01 -21.41
N ALA A 25 -9.90 -6.88 -21.01
CA ALA A 25 -11.04 -7.32 -21.80
C ALA A 25 -11.12 -6.58 -23.15
N GLY A 26 -10.91 -5.26 -23.16
CA GLY A 26 -10.83 -4.48 -24.39
C GLY A 26 -9.68 -4.90 -25.30
N ILE A 27 -8.49 -5.11 -24.73
CA ILE A 27 -7.32 -5.58 -25.48
C ILE A 27 -7.61 -6.93 -26.17
N ARG A 28 -8.21 -7.87 -25.43
CA ARG A 28 -8.56 -9.20 -25.96
C ARG A 28 -9.66 -9.14 -27.01
N ALA A 29 -10.68 -8.30 -26.82
CA ALA A 29 -11.75 -8.10 -27.79
C ALA A 29 -11.23 -7.55 -29.15
N ALA A 30 -10.14 -6.79 -29.12
CA ALA A 30 -9.45 -6.30 -30.32
C ALA A 30 -8.44 -7.29 -30.92
N GLY A 31 -8.36 -8.52 -30.41
CA GLY A 31 -7.52 -9.60 -30.95
C GLY A 31 -6.09 -9.67 -30.40
N ALA A 32 -5.74 -8.87 -29.39
CA ALA A 32 -4.41 -8.85 -28.79
C ALA A 32 -4.35 -9.65 -27.47
N ALA A 33 -3.16 -10.10 -27.08
CA ALA A 33 -2.94 -10.77 -25.80
C ALA A 33 -2.72 -9.75 -24.67
N ALA A 34 -3.34 -9.98 -23.50
CA ALA A 34 -3.20 -9.14 -22.31
C ALA A 34 -2.72 -9.97 -21.11
N VAL A 35 -1.67 -9.47 -20.43
CA VAL A 35 -1.19 -9.97 -19.14
C VAL A 35 -1.73 -9.04 -18.06
N GLU A 36 -2.54 -9.58 -17.14
CA GLU A 36 -3.10 -8.82 -16.02
C GLU A 36 -2.15 -8.85 -14.82
N LEU A 37 -1.75 -7.69 -14.33
CA LEU A 37 -0.88 -7.53 -13.17
C LEU A 37 -1.31 -6.31 -12.35
N PRO A 38 -2.48 -6.31 -11.70
CA PRO A 38 -2.88 -5.19 -10.86
C PRO A 38 -1.81 -4.93 -9.79
N VAL A 39 -1.51 -3.67 -9.54
CA VAL A 39 -0.45 -3.22 -8.62
C VAL A 39 -1.02 -2.31 -7.53
N ALA A 40 -0.20 -2.00 -6.52
CA ALA A 40 -0.50 -1.06 -5.45
C ALA A 40 0.80 -0.47 -4.86
N ASP A 41 0.69 0.56 -4.04
CA ASP A 41 1.81 1.38 -3.54
C ASP A 41 2.14 1.15 -2.05
N GLY A 42 1.53 0.16 -1.40
CA GLY A 42 1.63 -0.05 0.05
C GLY A 42 0.52 0.64 0.86
N GLY A 43 -0.36 1.39 0.20
CA GLY A 43 -1.59 1.95 0.75
C GLY A 43 -2.80 1.01 0.67
N GLU A 44 -3.99 1.61 0.65
CA GLU A 44 -5.28 0.91 0.53
C GLU A 44 -5.34 0.05 -0.74
N GLY A 45 -5.82 -1.19 -0.61
CA GLY A 45 -5.92 -2.14 -1.72
C GLY A 45 -4.66 -2.96 -1.98
N THR A 46 -3.56 -2.66 -1.27
CA THR A 46 -2.32 -3.47 -1.35
C THR A 46 -2.56 -4.89 -0.87
N PHE A 47 -3.44 -5.10 0.12
CA PHE A 47 -3.80 -6.44 0.58
C PHE A 47 -4.33 -7.30 -0.58
N ASP A 48 -5.34 -6.83 -1.30
CA ASP A 48 -5.99 -7.59 -2.36
C ASP A 48 -5.04 -7.91 -3.52
N VAL A 49 -4.20 -6.95 -3.88
CA VAL A 49 -3.16 -7.11 -4.90
C VAL A 49 -2.16 -8.20 -4.51
N LEU A 50 -1.61 -8.14 -3.29
CA LEU A 50 -0.63 -9.13 -2.83
C LEU A 50 -1.26 -10.50 -2.54
N VAL A 51 -2.51 -10.55 -2.08
CA VAL A 51 -3.25 -11.80 -1.88
C VAL A 51 -3.35 -12.57 -3.19
N ARG A 52 -3.75 -11.88 -4.27
CA ARG A 52 -3.84 -12.48 -5.60
C ARG A 52 -2.46 -12.84 -6.14
N GLY A 53 -1.50 -11.92 -6.05
CA GLY A 53 -0.17 -12.09 -6.62
C GLY A 53 0.68 -13.19 -5.97
N LEU A 54 0.49 -13.42 -4.67
CA LEU A 54 1.23 -14.44 -3.90
C LEU A 54 0.46 -15.75 -3.72
N ASP A 55 -0.72 -15.89 -4.34
CA ASP A 55 -1.68 -16.98 -4.09
C ASP A 55 -1.95 -17.17 -2.58
N ALA A 56 -2.02 -16.07 -1.84
CA ALA A 56 -2.22 -16.10 -0.41
C ALA A 56 -3.68 -16.45 -0.09
N ARG A 57 -3.89 -17.20 1.00
CA ARG A 57 -5.22 -17.59 1.47
C ARG A 57 -5.64 -16.68 2.64
N PRO A 58 -6.74 -15.92 2.50
CA PRO A 58 -7.26 -15.10 3.58
C PRO A 58 -7.74 -15.95 4.76
N VAL A 59 -7.45 -15.49 5.97
CA VAL A 59 -7.85 -16.08 7.24
C VAL A 59 -8.43 -14.96 8.11
N ARG A 60 -9.67 -15.14 8.57
CA ARG A 60 -10.34 -14.18 9.45
C ARG A 60 -9.68 -14.16 10.83
N VAL A 61 -9.51 -12.97 11.38
CA VAL A 61 -8.90 -12.72 12.68
C VAL A 61 -9.79 -11.78 13.48
N ARG A 62 -10.10 -12.13 14.72
CA ARG A 62 -10.73 -11.19 15.66
C ARG A 62 -9.65 -10.28 16.23
N ALA A 63 -9.79 -8.98 16.03
CA ALA A 63 -8.87 -7.96 16.48
C ALA A 63 -9.61 -6.88 17.27
N VAL A 64 -8.87 -5.86 17.69
CA VAL A 64 -9.40 -4.70 18.42
C VAL A 64 -9.14 -3.47 17.57
N GLY A 65 -10.19 -2.73 17.26
CA GLY A 65 -10.15 -1.47 16.54
C GLY A 65 -9.36 -0.39 17.29
N PRO A 66 -9.02 0.73 16.62
CA PRO A 66 -8.14 1.73 17.19
C PRO A 66 -8.70 2.37 18.47
N TRP A 67 -10.03 2.38 18.67
CA TRP A 67 -10.69 2.97 19.84
C TRP A 67 -11.21 1.94 20.86
N GLY A 68 -10.91 0.65 20.65
CA GLY A 68 -11.23 -0.43 21.60
C GLY A 68 -12.42 -1.32 21.21
N ASP A 69 -13.14 -1.00 20.12
CA ASP A 69 -14.22 -1.84 19.61
C ASP A 69 -13.68 -3.17 19.05
N ASP A 70 -14.46 -4.25 19.13
CA ASP A 70 -14.13 -5.51 18.46
C ASP A 70 -14.22 -5.33 16.94
N VAL A 71 -13.22 -5.84 16.21
CA VAL A 71 -13.19 -5.80 14.74
C VAL A 71 -12.95 -7.19 14.20
N GLU A 72 -13.79 -7.63 13.25
CA GLU A 72 -13.48 -8.76 12.40
C GLU A 72 -12.56 -8.29 11.28
N SER A 73 -11.32 -8.78 11.30
CA SER A 73 -10.28 -8.44 10.35
C SER A 73 -9.82 -9.69 9.58
N VAL A 74 -8.84 -9.52 8.71
CA VAL A 74 -8.29 -10.58 7.87
C VAL A 74 -6.78 -10.43 7.71
N VAL A 75 -6.08 -11.55 7.72
CA VAL A 75 -4.70 -11.68 7.26
C VAL A 75 -4.68 -12.68 6.11
N ALA A 76 -3.66 -12.68 5.25
CA ALA A 76 -3.53 -13.71 4.23
C ALA A 76 -2.20 -14.43 4.35
N LEU A 77 -2.17 -15.75 4.12
CA LEU A 77 -0.96 -16.56 4.19
C LEU A 77 -0.66 -17.21 2.83
N ALA A 78 0.50 -16.89 2.27
CA ALA A 78 1.01 -17.48 1.04
C ALA A 78 1.67 -18.85 1.29
N PRO A 79 1.75 -19.73 0.28
CA PRO A 79 2.36 -21.05 0.40
C PRO A 79 3.84 -21.04 0.85
N ASP A 80 4.57 -19.95 0.56
CA ASP A 80 5.97 -19.78 0.96
C ASP A 80 6.14 -19.36 2.44
N GLY A 81 5.04 -19.15 3.16
CA GLY A 81 5.03 -18.68 4.55
C GLY A 81 5.09 -17.17 4.70
N THR A 82 4.86 -16.41 3.64
CA THR A 82 4.68 -14.95 3.70
C THR A 82 3.23 -14.61 4.08
N ALA A 83 3.05 -13.85 5.16
CA ALA A 83 1.77 -13.27 5.51
C ALA A 83 1.64 -11.84 5.00
N VAL A 84 0.44 -11.48 4.55
CA VAL A 84 0.06 -10.13 4.13
C VAL A 84 -0.95 -9.57 5.12
N ILE A 85 -0.67 -8.37 5.63
CA ILE A 85 -1.51 -7.65 6.59
C ILE A 85 -1.66 -6.21 6.10
N GLU A 86 -2.89 -5.69 6.15
CA GLU A 86 -3.14 -4.27 5.99
C GLU A 86 -3.50 -3.65 7.33
N LEU A 87 -2.68 -2.70 7.78
CA LEU A 87 -2.84 -2.06 9.09
C LEU A 87 -4.23 -1.43 9.24
N ALA A 88 -4.76 -0.87 8.15
CA ALA A 88 -6.06 -0.21 8.16
C ALA A 88 -7.22 -1.14 8.56
N PHE A 89 -7.08 -2.46 8.39
CA PHE A 89 -8.15 -3.40 8.72
C PHE A 89 -8.39 -3.57 10.22
N ALA A 90 -7.42 -3.24 11.08
CA ALA A 90 -7.62 -3.21 12.54
C ALA A 90 -7.27 -1.87 13.19
N SER A 91 -6.59 -0.98 12.49
CA SER A 91 -6.11 0.30 13.03
C SER A 91 -6.35 1.46 12.06
N GLY A 92 -7.33 1.32 11.15
CA GLY A 92 -7.65 2.29 10.10
C GLY A 92 -8.58 3.41 10.52
N LEU A 93 -8.46 4.55 9.84
CA LEU A 93 -9.24 5.78 10.06
C LEU A 93 -10.74 5.59 9.81
N ASN A 94 -11.08 4.69 8.88
CA ASN A 94 -12.46 4.47 8.42
C ASN A 94 -13.20 3.37 9.18
N LEU A 95 -12.56 2.72 10.17
CA LEU A 95 -13.21 1.67 10.95
C LEU A 95 -14.39 2.22 11.76
N PRO A 96 -15.46 1.43 11.94
CA PRO A 96 -16.58 1.82 12.79
C PRO A 96 -16.11 1.97 14.25
N SER A 97 -16.80 2.84 14.99
CA SER A 97 -16.55 3.10 16.41
C SER A 97 -17.88 3.37 17.08
N THR A 98 -18.09 2.78 18.26
CA THR A 98 -19.25 3.10 19.11
C THR A 98 -19.02 4.30 20.01
N GLY A 99 -17.76 4.73 20.17
CA GLY A 99 -17.37 5.90 20.96
C GLY A 99 -16.62 6.97 20.17
N ASP A 100 -16.06 7.94 20.90
CA ASP A 100 -15.31 9.07 20.34
C ASP A 100 -14.06 8.62 19.59
N ARG A 101 -13.88 9.14 18.38
CA ARG A 101 -12.72 8.90 17.53
C ARG A 101 -11.51 9.76 17.95
N ASP A 102 -11.12 9.64 19.21
CA ASP A 102 -10.03 10.44 19.78
C ASP A 102 -8.66 9.98 19.22
N PRO A 103 -7.91 10.84 18.50
CA PRO A 103 -6.61 10.51 17.95
C PRO A 103 -5.52 10.25 19.02
N VAL A 104 -5.72 10.70 20.26
CA VAL A 104 -4.83 10.42 21.39
C VAL A 104 -5.00 8.99 21.89
N ARG A 105 -6.22 8.46 21.83
CA ARG A 105 -6.56 7.10 22.30
C ARG A 105 -6.39 6.03 21.22
N ALA A 106 -6.41 6.43 19.94
CA ALA A 106 -6.24 5.51 18.81
C ALA A 106 -4.96 4.65 18.94
N SER A 107 -5.14 3.33 18.96
CA SER A 107 -4.08 2.33 19.24
C SER A 107 -3.84 1.36 18.08
N THR A 108 -2.57 0.97 17.87
CA THR A 108 -2.17 -0.07 16.89
C THR A 108 -2.32 -1.50 17.41
N TYR A 109 -2.92 -1.70 18.60
CA TYR A 109 -3.03 -3.00 19.25
C TYR A 109 -3.62 -4.08 18.34
N GLY A 110 -4.73 -3.81 17.65
CA GLY A 110 -5.33 -4.76 16.70
C GLY A 110 -4.40 -5.20 15.58
N THR A 111 -3.53 -4.31 15.10
CA THR A 111 -2.50 -4.67 14.10
C THR A 111 -1.49 -5.65 14.69
N GLY A 112 -1.04 -5.45 15.93
CA GLY A 112 -0.19 -6.41 16.61
C GLY A 112 -0.87 -7.77 16.84
N VAL A 113 -2.19 -7.78 17.11
CA VAL A 113 -2.99 -9.03 17.17
C VAL A 113 -2.91 -9.78 15.84
N MET A 114 -3.14 -9.09 14.72
CA MET A 114 -3.06 -9.68 13.38
C MET A 114 -1.65 -10.24 13.09
N MET A 115 -0.60 -9.51 13.46
CA MET A 115 0.79 -9.94 13.24
C MET A 115 1.13 -11.21 14.04
N ALA A 116 0.78 -11.26 15.32
CA ALA A 116 0.99 -12.44 16.15
C ALA A 116 0.18 -13.64 15.64
N GLU A 117 -1.05 -13.40 15.20
CA GLU A 117 -1.91 -14.45 14.63
C GLU A 117 -1.35 -15.01 13.32
N ALA A 118 -0.84 -14.16 12.43
CA ALA A 118 -0.17 -14.59 11.21
C ALA A 118 1.00 -15.54 11.51
N VAL A 119 1.84 -15.21 12.50
CA VAL A 119 2.94 -16.08 12.95
C VAL A 119 2.42 -17.38 13.53
N ARG A 120 1.35 -17.34 14.33
CA ARG A 120 0.69 -18.54 14.89
C ARG A 120 0.17 -19.48 13.78
N LEU A 121 -0.25 -18.92 12.65
CA LEU A 121 -0.69 -19.66 11.46
C LEU A 121 0.48 -20.21 10.62
N GLY A 122 1.74 -19.95 11.01
CA GLY A 122 2.93 -20.48 10.36
C GLY A 122 3.69 -19.46 9.49
N ALA A 123 3.36 -18.17 9.56
CA ALA A 123 4.10 -17.15 8.83
C ALA A 123 5.55 -17.04 9.32
N ARG A 124 6.48 -17.04 8.36
CA ARG A 124 7.92 -16.80 8.58
C ARG A 124 8.34 -15.39 8.16
N ARG A 125 7.50 -14.73 7.38
CA ARG A 125 7.62 -13.33 6.98
C ARG A 125 6.26 -12.67 7.10
N VAL A 126 6.21 -11.44 7.61
CA VAL A 126 5.00 -10.64 7.75
C VAL A 126 5.20 -9.33 6.98
N LEU A 127 4.47 -9.18 5.89
CA LEU A 127 4.34 -7.94 5.12
C LEU A 127 3.21 -7.12 5.71
N VAL A 128 3.50 -5.88 6.10
CA VAL A 128 2.49 -4.95 6.63
C VAL A 128 2.39 -3.73 5.73
N ALA A 129 1.25 -3.58 5.05
CA ALA A 129 0.90 -2.35 4.33
C ALA A 129 0.52 -1.26 5.35
N ALA A 130 1.32 -0.19 5.43
CA ALA A 130 1.22 0.86 6.46
C ALA A 130 0.51 2.13 5.94
N GLY A 131 -0.64 1.94 5.29
CA GLY A 131 -1.55 2.99 4.85
C GLY A 131 -2.76 3.19 5.77
N GLY A 132 -3.48 4.31 5.62
CA GLY A 132 -4.83 4.48 6.15
C GLY A 132 -5.01 4.50 7.68
N SER A 133 -3.93 4.63 8.46
CA SER A 133 -3.98 4.51 9.94
C SER A 133 -4.79 5.62 10.63
N ALA A 134 -5.56 5.27 11.67
CA ALA A 134 -6.14 6.19 12.65
C ALA A 134 -5.15 6.62 13.75
N THR A 135 -4.04 5.91 13.89
CA THR A 135 -3.24 5.84 15.11
C THR A 135 -2.03 6.77 15.06
N THR A 136 -1.60 7.30 16.20
CA THR A 136 -0.29 7.98 16.37
C THR A 136 0.31 7.60 17.72
N ASP A 137 0.48 6.29 17.93
CA ASP A 137 0.98 5.69 19.17
C ASP A 137 2.42 5.16 19.04
N GLY A 138 3.10 5.42 17.92
CA GLY A 138 4.47 4.95 17.69
C GLY A 138 4.60 3.43 17.56
N GLY A 139 3.50 2.71 17.31
CA GLY A 139 3.48 1.25 17.31
C GLY A 139 3.43 0.63 18.70
N ALA A 140 3.26 1.42 19.76
CA ALA A 140 3.26 0.92 21.13
C ALA A 140 2.14 -0.12 21.37
N GLY A 141 0.95 0.10 20.82
CA GLY A 141 -0.15 -0.87 20.91
C GLY A 141 0.20 -2.19 20.23
N ALA A 142 0.74 -2.14 19.01
CA ALA A 142 1.13 -3.34 18.28
C ALA A 142 2.24 -4.12 19.01
N ILE A 143 3.24 -3.43 19.57
CA ILE A 143 4.30 -4.08 20.36
C ILE A 143 3.69 -4.82 21.55
N ALA A 144 2.80 -4.17 22.33
CA ALA A 144 2.15 -4.79 23.47
C ALA A 144 1.36 -6.05 23.07
N ALA A 145 0.51 -5.96 22.03
CA ALA A 145 -0.27 -7.10 21.55
C ALA A 145 0.61 -8.27 21.08
N ILE A 146 1.72 -7.98 20.41
CA ILE A 146 2.67 -8.99 19.95
C ILE A 146 3.32 -9.69 21.15
N GLU A 147 3.80 -8.93 22.14
CA GLU A 147 4.45 -9.50 23.33
C GLU A 147 3.48 -10.34 24.18
N GLU A 148 2.27 -9.84 24.42
CA GLU A 148 1.20 -10.56 25.13
C GLU A 148 0.83 -11.89 24.46
N ARG A 149 1.05 -12.00 23.15
CA ARG A 149 0.72 -13.17 22.33
C ARG A 149 1.91 -14.07 22.00
N GLY A 150 3.02 -13.91 22.71
CA GLY A 150 4.20 -14.78 22.59
C GLY A 150 5.22 -14.35 21.54
N GLY A 151 5.10 -13.13 21.00
CA GLY A 151 6.07 -12.56 20.07
C GLY A 151 5.90 -13.01 18.61
N LEU A 152 6.91 -12.70 17.80
CA LEU A 152 6.92 -13.03 16.36
C LEU A 152 7.77 -14.27 16.03
N ASN A 153 8.32 -14.96 17.03
CA ASN A 153 9.07 -16.22 16.87
C ASN A 153 10.14 -16.21 15.77
N GLY A 154 10.82 -15.07 15.59
CA GLY A 154 11.87 -14.89 14.59
C GLY A 154 11.37 -14.61 13.16
N ALA A 155 10.06 -14.43 12.95
CA ALA A 155 9.53 -14.03 11.66
C ALA A 155 10.08 -12.68 11.21
N GLU A 156 10.46 -12.57 9.93
CA GLU A 156 10.88 -11.31 9.33
C GLU A 156 9.69 -10.35 9.22
N VAL A 157 9.84 -9.12 9.69
CA VAL A 157 8.83 -8.07 9.49
C VAL A 157 9.29 -7.13 8.38
N VAL A 158 8.42 -6.91 7.40
CA VAL A 158 8.64 -5.92 6.33
C VAL A 158 7.45 -4.98 6.32
N VAL A 159 7.72 -3.68 6.50
CA VAL A 159 6.68 -2.66 6.47
C VAL A 159 6.77 -1.92 5.14
N LEU A 160 5.66 -1.96 4.38
CA LEU A 160 5.50 -1.31 3.10
C LEU A 160 4.97 0.09 3.35
N SER A 161 5.74 1.10 2.99
CA SER A 161 5.29 2.47 3.11
C SER A 161 5.97 3.36 2.10
N ASP A 162 5.17 4.15 1.41
CA ASP A 162 5.65 5.05 0.38
C ASP A 162 5.97 6.46 0.89
N VAL A 163 5.70 6.77 2.15
CA VAL A 163 6.12 8.04 2.76
C VAL A 163 7.49 7.89 3.43
N THR A 164 8.34 8.89 3.27
CA THR A 164 9.67 8.92 3.89
C THR A 164 9.70 9.67 5.23
N THR A 165 8.54 10.15 5.69
CA THR A 165 8.37 10.86 6.96
C THR A 165 9.04 10.14 8.12
N ARG A 166 9.77 10.89 8.94
CA ARG A 166 10.52 10.39 10.09
C ARG A 166 9.63 10.32 11.33
N PHE A 167 10.07 9.55 12.32
CA PHE A 167 9.30 9.27 13.54
C PHE A 167 8.79 10.53 14.24
N ALA A 168 9.67 11.52 14.47
CA ALA A 168 9.33 12.76 15.17
C ALA A 168 8.31 13.64 14.42
N ASP A 169 8.24 13.50 13.10
CA ASP A 169 7.36 14.30 12.24
C ASP A 169 5.97 13.68 12.06
N ALA A 170 5.76 12.42 12.45
CA ALA A 170 4.55 11.67 12.14
C ALA A 170 3.27 12.36 12.63
N ALA A 171 3.28 12.88 13.86
CA ALA A 171 2.15 13.59 14.45
C ALA A 171 1.86 14.91 13.72
N ARG A 172 2.90 15.67 13.34
CA ARG A 172 2.76 16.95 12.65
C ARG A 172 2.24 16.78 11.22
N VAL A 173 2.74 15.77 10.52
CA VAL A 173 2.38 15.53 9.10
C VAL A 173 1.01 14.84 8.97
N PHE A 174 0.75 13.82 9.78
CA PHE A 174 -0.43 12.96 9.61
C PHE A 174 -1.47 13.08 10.74
N GLY A 175 -1.19 13.80 11.82
CA GLY A 175 -2.15 14.03 12.90
C GLY A 175 -3.42 14.77 12.46
N PRO A 176 -3.33 15.87 11.67
CA PRO A 176 -4.52 16.64 11.28
C PRO A 176 -5.58 15.83 10.54
N GLN A 177 -5.18 14.99 9.57
CA GLN A 177 -6.11 14.12 8.85
C GLN A 177 -6.74 13.03 9.72
N LYS A 178 -6.19 12.78 10.92
CA LYS A 178 -6.73 11.84 11.93
C LYS A 178 -7.62 12.55 12.97
N GLY A 179 -7.90 13.84 12.77
CA GLY A 179 -8.69 14.65 13.70
C GLY A 179 -7.90 15.35 14.81
N ALA A 180 -6.57 15.36 14.76
CA ALA A 180 -5.75 16.04 15.77
C ALA A 180 -5.64 17.55 15.47
N GLY A 181 -6.18 18.39 16.35
CA GLY A 181 -5.91 19.83 16.35
C GLY A 181 -4.48 20.16 16.80
N PRO A 182 -4.04 21.43 16.71
CA PRO A 182 -2.66 21.83 17.04
C PRO A 182 -2.17 21.37 18.42
N ALA A 183 -2.97 21.59 19.47
CA ALA A 183 -2.63 21.16 20.83
C ALA A 183 -2.51 19.62 20.94
N THR A 184 -3.38 18.89 20.24
CA THR A 184 -3.33 17.43 20.19
C THR A 184 -2.08 16.94 19.46
N VAL A 185 -1.68 17.60 18.37
CA VAL A 185 -0.43 17.32 17.65
C VAL A 185 0.78 17.48 18.56
N GLU A 186 0.82 18.52 19.41
CA GLU A 186 1.91 18.69 20.39
C GLU A 186 1.98 17.54 21.40
N VAL A 187 0.83 17.10 21.92
CA VAL A 187 0.73 15.95 22.83
C VAL A 187 1.26 14.68 22.16
N LEU A 188 0.81 14.40 20.93
CA LEU A 188 1.24 13.23 20.16
C LEU A 188 2.74 13.30 19.83
N THR A 189 3.26 14.48 19.48
CA THR A 189 4.68 14.69 19.20
C THR A 189 5.53 14.40 20.44
N ARG A 190 5.11 14.87 21.62
CA ARG A 190 5.79 14.57 22.89
C ARG A 190 5.81 13.07 23.18
N ARG A 191 4.66 12.39 23.04
CA ARG A 191 4.55 10.93 23.18
C ARG A 191 5.54 10.19 22.29
N LEU A 192 5.64 10.57 21.02
CA LEU A 192 6.59 9.94 20.09
C LEU A 192 8.04 10.20 20.53
N ASN A 193 8.41 11.41 20.94
CA ASN A 193 9.77 11.67 21.41
C ASN A 193 10.11 10.84 22.67
N GLU A 194 9.19 10.72 23.62
CA GLU A 194 9.38 9.86 24.82
C GLU A 194 9.54 8.37 24.46
N LEU A 195 8.75 7.88 23.49
CA LEU A 195 8.89 6.52 22.94
C LEU A 195 10.26 6.32 22.26
N ALA A 196 10.68 7.27 21.43
CA ALA A 196 11.99 7.21 20.77
C ALA A 196 13.14 7.19 21.79
N ASP A 197 13.04 7.98 22.85
CA ASP A 197 14.02 7.97 23.93
C ASP A 197 14.07 6.63 24.67
N ARG A 198 12.91 5.97 24.88
CA ARG A 198 12.87 4.60 25.42
C ARG A 198 13.53 3.60 24.48
N PHE A 199 13.17 3.60 23.20
CA PHE A 199 13.80 2.71 22.21
C PHE A 199 15.31 2.92 22.11
N ALA A 200 15.79 4.17 22.16
CA ALA A 200 17.22 4.47 22.17
C ALA A 200 17.92 3.91 23.42
N ARG A 201 17.33 4.09 24.62
CA ARG A 201 17.92 3.61 25.88
C ARG A 201 17.89 2.10 26.05
N GLU A 202 16.76 1.48 25.72
CA GLU A 202 16.50 0.07 26.03
C GLU A 202 16.93 -0.86 24.90
N LEU A 203 16.84 -0.42 23.65
CA LEU A 203 17.10 -1.23 22.46
C LEU A 203 18.34 -0.75 21.68
N GLY A 204 18.90 0.41 22.03
CA GLY A 204 19.98 1.03 21.25
C GLY A 204 19.54 1.53 19.87
N ARG A 205 18.23 1.72 19.65
CA ARG A 205 17.66 1.99 18.33
C ARG A 205 16.73 3.20 18.34
N ASP A 206 17.28 4.35 18.00
CA ASP A 206 16.51 5.59 17.83
C ASP A 206 15.86 5.65 16.43
N PRO A 207 14.52 5.70 16.32
CA PRO A 207 13.83 5.77 15.03
C PRO A 207 13.80 7.18 14.41
N ARG A 208 14.14 8.24 15.15
CA ARG A 208 14.03 9.65 14.69
C ARG A 208 14.86 9.97 13.45
N PRO A 209 16.11 9.52 13.29
CA PRO A 209 16.90 9.85 12.09
C PRO A 209 16.55 9.00 10.87
N VAL A 210 15.81 7.89 11.06
CA VAL A 210 15.58 6.89 10.01
C VAL A 210 14.37 7.29 9.17
N ALA A 211 14.51 7.25 7.85
CA ALA A 211 13.41 7.52 6.93
C ALA A 211 12.29 6.47 7.06
N ARG A 212 11.06 6.84 6.70
CA ARG A 212 9.84 6.00 6.75
C ARG A 212 9.38 5.58 8.14
N THR A 213 10.14 5.85 9.22
CA THR A 213 9.74 5.46 10.58
C THR A 213 8.47 6.17 11.07
N GLY A 214 8.11 7.30 10.49
CA GLY A 214 6.88 8.02 10.81
C GLY A 214 5.60 7.46 10.18
N ALA A 215 5.72 6.51 9.25
CA ALA A 215 4.57 5.92 8.57
C ALA A 215 3.60 5.24 9.56
N ALA A 216 2.31 5.35 9.26
CA ALA A 216 1.20 4.91 10.12
C ALA A 216 1.31 5.43 11.58
N GLY A 217 1.65 6.72 11.74
CA GLY A 217 1.73 7.37 13.06
C GLY A 217 2.86 6.85 13.94
N GLY A 218 3.97 6.46 13.31
CA GLY A 218 5.13 5.91 14.00
C GLY A 218 5.11 4.38 14.16
N PHE A 219 4.06 3.68 13.72
CA PHE A 219 4.03 2.21 13.74
C PHE A 219 5.29 1.60 13.11
N SER A 220 5.71 2.11 11.95
CA SER A 220 6.89 1.63 11.23
C SER A 220 8.17 1.79 12.07
N GLY A 221 8.32 2.90 12.78
CA GLY A 221 9.45 3.13 13.68
C GLY A 221 9.46 2.22 14.90
N GLY A 222 8.28 1.92 15.48
CA GLY A 222 8.15 0.95 16.56
C GLY A 222 8.54 -0.46 16.12
N MET A 223 8.04 -0.91 14.97
CA MET A 223 8.40 -2.22 14.40
C MET A 223 9.88 -2.29 14.03
N TRP A 224 10.44 -1.22 13.46
CA TRP A 224 11.86 -1.13 13.15
C TRP A 224 12.72 -1.24 14.41
N ALA A 225 12.41 -0.46 15.44
CA ALA A 225 13.18 -0.40 16.68
C ALA A 225 13.10 -1.72 17.46
N LYS A 226 11.89 -2.25 17.67
CA LYS A 226 11.65 -3.43 18.53
C LYS A 226 11.90 -4.76 17.83
N PHE A 227 11.45 -4.92 16.59
CA PHE A 227 11.44 -6.21 15.90
C PHE A 227 12.41 -6.28 14.71
N GLY A 228 13.23 -5.25 14.48
CA GLY A 228 14.17 -5.29 13.35
C GLY A 228 13.50 -5.18 11.99
N ALA A 229 12.27 -4.66 11.94
CA ALA A 229 11.52 -4.60 10.69
C ALA A 229 12.28 -3.86 9.59
N ARG A 230 12.26 -4.42 8.37
CA ARG A 230 12.74 -3.71 7.18
C ARG A 230 11.67 -2.74 6.73
N LEU A 231 12.07 -1.49 6.45
CA LEU A 231 11.17 -0.46 5.94
C LEU A 231 11.48 -0.25 4.47
N VAL A 232 10.52 -0.53 3.60
CA VAL A 232 10.71 -0.50 2.15
C VAL A 232 9.68 0.39 1.46
N SER A 233 10.02 0.84 0.25
CA SER A 233 9.07 1.44 -0.68
C SER A 233 7.97 0.41 -0.96
N GLY A 234 6.71 0.80 -0.77
CA GLY A 234 5.59 -0.10 -1.03
C GLY A 234 5.47 -0.38 -2.52
N ALA A 235 5.52 0.66 -3.35
CA ALA A 235 5.48 0.52 -4.81
C ALA A 235 6.58 -0.42 -5.34
N ASP A 236 7.84 -0.16 -5.02
CA ASP A 236 8.94 -0.99 -5.54
C ASP A 236 8.86 -2.43 -5.05
N HIS A 237 8.51 -2.63 -3.78
CA HIS A 237 8.45 -3.97 -3.20
C HIS A 237 7.27 -4.79 -3.74
N VAL A 238 6.13 -4.16 -3.99
CA VAL A 238 4.99 -4.81 -4.66
C VAL A 238 5.39 -5.23 -6.07
N LEU A 239 6.02 -4.35 -6.85
CA LEU A 239 6.49 -4.68 -8.20
C LEU A 239 7.51 -5.83 -8.20
N ASP A 240 8.42 -5.89 -7.21
CA ASP A 240 9.36 -7.00 -7.03
C ASP A 240 8.63 -8.32 -6.76
N LEU A 241 7.69 -8.33 -5.82
CA LEU A 241 6.94 -9.52 -5.42
C LEU A 241 6.07 -10.06 -6.56
N LEU A 242 5.56 -9.17 -7.40
CA LEU A 242 4.72 -9.51 -8.56
C LEU A 242 5.52 -9.84 -9.83
N GLY A 243 6.86 -9.76 -9.78
CA GLY A 243 7.70 -10.05 -10.94
C GLY A 243 7.49 -9.07 -12.11
N PHE A 244 7.18 -7.80 -11.81
CA PHE A 244 6.85 -6.79 -12.82
C PHE A 244 7.89 -6.69 -13.93
N ASP A 245 9.19 -6.64 -13.60
CA ASP A 245 10.25 -6.43 -14.58
C ASP A 245 10.29 -7.53 -15.65
N ALA A 246 10.06 -8.79 -15.24
CA ALA A 246 10.02 -9.92 -16.17
C ALA A 246 8.80 -9.82 -17.11
N HIS A 247 7.64 -9.42 -16.58
CA HIS A 247 6.44 -9.21 -17.37
C HIS A 247 6.58 -8.01 -18.33
N ALA A 248 7.20 -6.92 -17.88
CA ALA A 248 7.41 -5.72 -18.68
C ALA A 248 8.40 -5.98 -19.83
N ALA A 249 9.48 -6.73 -19.58
CA ALA A 249 10.46 -7.11 -20.59
C ALA A 249 9.90 -8.09 -21.64
N ALA A 250 8.93 -8.93 -21.26
CA ALA A 250 8.25 -9.86 -22.17
C ALA A 250 7.10 -9.23 -22.97
N SER A 251 6.72 -7.98 -22.65
CA SER A 251 5.57 -7.30 -23.22
C SER A 251 5.99 -6.22 -24.22
N THR A 252 5.12 -5.93 -25.19
CA THR A 252 5.37 -4.88 -26.20
C THR A 252 4.94 -3.49 -25.75
N ALA A 253 4.12 -3.42 -24.69
CA ALA A 253 3.69 -2.20 -24.05
C ALA A 253 3.31 -2.50 -22.60
N VAL A 254 3.43 -1.50 -21.75
CA VAL A 254 2.90 -1.48 -20.38
C VAL A 254 1.75 -0.48 -20.32
N VAL A 255 0.66 -0.86 -19.67
CA VAL A 255 -0.48 0.00 -19.41
C VAL A 255 -0.58 0.22 -17.92
N VAL A 256 -0.41 1.45 -17.49
CA VAL A 256 -0.65 1.88 -16.10
C VAL A 256 -2.00 2.54 -15.99
N GLY A 257 -2.47 2.73 -14.77
CA GLY A 257 -3.68 3.50 -14.51
C GLY A 257 -3.78 3.91 -13.06
N GLU A 258 -4.39 5.07 -12.84
CA GLU A 258 -4.81 5.57 -11.54
C GLU A 258 -6.05 6.46 -11.70
N GLY A 259 -6.79 6.72 -10.61
CA GLY A 259 -8.02 7.49 -10.68
C GLY A 259 -7.83 8.93 -11.18
N ARG A 260 -6.68 9.55 -10.86
CA ARG A 260 -6.32 10.89 -11.34
C ARG A 260 -4.83 10.97 -11.56
N LEU A 261 -4.44 11.30 -12.79
CA LEU A 261 -3.05 11.58 -13.12
C LEU A 261 -2.72 13.03 -12.81
N ASP A 262 -1.72 13.26 -11.98
CA ASP A 262 -1.16 14.59 -11.72
C ASP A 262 0.35 14.56 -11.52
N SER A 263 1.00 15.72 -11.69
CA SER A 263 2.45 15.88 -11.63
C SER A 263 3.02 15.94 -10.21
N GLN A 264 2.16 15.95 -9.16
CA GLN A 264 2.53 16.26 -7.77
C GLN A 264 2.04 15.27 -6.71
N THR A 265 1.31 14.21 -7.07
CA THR A 265 0.75 13.33 -6.05
C THR A 265 1.80 12.42 -5.44
N SER A 266 1.65 12.28 -4.13
CA SER A 266 2.19 11.16 -3.36
C SER A 266 1.75 9.77 -3.84
N GLN A 267 0.77 9.71 -4.76
CA GLN A 267 0.12 8.53 -5.37
C GLN A 267 0.78 8.10 -6.68
N GLY A 268 1.41 9.03 -7.42
CA GLY A 268 2.20 8.73 -8.61
C GLY A 268 3.46 7.90 -8.35
N LYS A 269 3.69 7.36 -7.15
CA LYS A 269 4.88 6.57 -6.82
C LYS A 269 4.87 5.21 -7.50
N ILE A 270 3.72 4.55 -7.60
CA ILE A 270 3.63 3.30 -8.34
C ILE A 270 3.81 3.51 -9.84
N ILE A 271 3.23 4.58 -10.40
CA ILE A 271 3.44 4.95 -11.81
C ILE A 271 4.88 5.36 -12.06
N ALA A 272 5.50 6.16 -11.19
CA ALA A 272 6.90 6.55 -11.31
C ALA A 272 7.85 5.34 -11.20
N ALA A 273 7.57 4.40 -10.29
CA ALA A 273 8.31 3.15 -10.19
C ALA A 273 8.16 2.31 -11.46
N ILE A 274 6.95 2.20 -12.01
CA ILE A 274 6.71 1.50 -13.28
C ILE A 274 7.45 2.17 -14.44
N LEU A 275 7.37 3.50 -14.57
CA LEU A 275 8.08 4.25 -15.61
C LEU A 275 9.60 4.00 -15.52
N ALA A 276 10.17 4.07 -14.32
CA ALA A 276 11.59 3.84 -14.09
C ALA A 276 12.03 2.39 -14.38
N ARG A 277 11.13 1.42 -14.24
CA ARG A 277 11.40 -0.02 -14.40
C ARG A 277 10.99 -0.60 -15.76
N SER A 278 10.24 0.16 -16.55
CA SER A 278 9.77 -0.29 -17.88
C SER A 278 10.87 -0.26 -18.95
N GLY A 279 12.03 0.34 -18.67
CA GLY A 279 13.16 0.38 -19.59
C GLY A 279 12.79 1.07 -20.91
N THR A 280 12.91 0.34 -22.03
CA THR A 280 12.52 0.83 -23.37
C THR A 280 11.10 0.44 -23.77
N THR A 281 10.38 -0.33 -22.94
CA THR A 281 9.01 -0.74 -23.24
C THR A 281 8.08 0.47 -23.13
N PRO A 282 7.31 0.83 -24.18
CA PRO A 282 6.46 2.01 -24.14
C PRO A 282 5.35 1.87 -23.09
N VAL A 283 5.18 2.92 -22.28
CA VAL A 283 4.18 2.97 -21.21
C VAL A 283 3.01 3.86 -21.63
N TYR A 284 1.79 3.34 -21.52
CA TYR A 284 0.55 4.07 -21.74
C TYR A 284 -0.20 4.25 -20.42
N ALA A 285 -0.82 5.39 -20.22
CA ALA A 285 -1.65 5.65 -19.05
C ALA A 285 -3.14 5.59 -19.41
N VAL A 286 -3.92 4.81 -18.67
CA VAL A 286 -5.39 4.81 -18.69
C VAL A 286 -5.88 5.31 -17.34
N VAL A 287 -6.43 6.52 -17.29
CA VAL A 287 -6.67 7.24 -16.03
C VAL A 287 -8.11 7.74 -15.93
N GLY A 288 -8.66 7.83 -14.72
CA GLY A 288 -10.03 8.31 -14.52
C GLY A 288 -10.19 9.79 -14.86
N SER A 289 -9.15 10.58 -14.63
CA SER A 289 -9.09 12.01 -14.93
C SER A 289 -7.64 12.48 -15.04
N VAL A 290 -7.42 13.65 -15.64
CA VAL A 290 -6.12 14.30 -15.74
C VAL A 290 -6.21 15.66 -15.05
N HIS A 291 -5.21 16.01 -14.25
CA HIS A 291 -5.10 17.36 -13.69
C HIS A 291 -4.83 18.39 -14.80
N GLU A 292 -5.39 19.60 -14.68
CA GLU A 292 -5.26 20.67 -15.68
C GLU A 292 -3.80 21.05 -15.97
N ASP A 293 -2.91 20.81 -15.00
CA ASP A 293 -1.47 21.09 -15.04
C ASP A 293 -0.62 19.81 -15.08
N LEU A 294 -0.97 18.89 -15.98
CA LEU A 294 -0.16 17.69 -16.22
C LEU A 294 1.22 18.06 -16.81
N GLY A 295 1.27 19.12 -17.64
CA GLY A 295 2.49 19.64 -18.23
C GLY A 295 3.36 18.57 -18.90
N ASP A 296 4.67 18.72 -18.74
CA ASP A 296 5.70 17.81 -19.30
C ASP A 296 5.64 16.40 -18.70
N TYR A 297 4.85 16.17 -17.64
CA TYR A 297 4.71 14.81 -17.08
C TYR A 297 4.03 13.86 -18.07
N ALA A 298 3.19 14.39 -18.96
CA ALA A 298 2.57 13.62 -20.05
C ALA A 298 3.59 12.98 -20.99
N ASP A 299 4.77 13.60 -21.16
CA ASP A 299 5.82 13.15 -22.09
C ASP A 299 6.51 11.86 -21.61
N ASN A 300 6.29 11.46 -20.36
CA ASN A 300 6.75 10.16 -19.86
C ASN A 300 5.93 8.98 -20.42
N PHE A 301 4.80 9.24 -21.07
CA PHE A 301 3.91 8.21 -21.61
C PHE A 301 3.88 8.26 -23.14
N ALA A 302 3.84 7.08 -23.76
CA ALA A 302 3.57 6.92 -25.20
C ALA A 302 2.13 7.34 -25.57
N GLY A 303 1.24 7.42 -24.58
CA GLY A 303 -0.09 7.99 -24.72
C GLY A 303 -0.89 7.95 -23.43
N VAL A 304 -1.75 8.94 -23.23
CA VAL A 304 -2.67 9.05 -22.09
C VAL A 304 -4.11 8.94 -22.62
N ILE A 305 -4.92 8.09 -21.98
CA ILE A 305 -6.32 7.86 -22.30
C ILE A 305 -7.13 8.10 -21.03
N VAL A 306 -8.13 8.98 -21.11
CA VAL A 306 -9.08 9.18 -20.01
C VAL A 306 -10.23 8.18 -20.13
N ALA A 307 -10.48 7.43 -19.06
CA ALA A 307 -11.55 6.43 -18.98
C ALA A 307 -12.15 6.43 -17.58
N SER A 308 -13.33 7.00 -17.40
CA SER A 308 -13.96 7.20 -16.09
C SER A 308 -14.96 6.11 -15.68
N ASP A 309 -15.29 5.20 -16.59
CA ASP A 309 -16.28 4.14 -16.39
C ASP A 309 -15.87 2.84 -17.11
N VAL A 310 -16.65 1.78 -16.89
CA VAL A 310 -16.36 0.44 -17.43
C VAL A 310 -16.31 0.42 -18.96
N GLU A 311 -17.25 1.10 -19.63
CA GLU A 311 -17.30 1.13 -21.10
C GLU A 311 -16.06 1.83 -21.65
N ALA A 312 -15.67 2.95 -21.04
CA ALA A 312 -14.48 3.69 -21.40
C ALA A 312 -13.19 2.91 -21.12
N LEU A 313 -13.10 2.14 -20.03
CA LEU A 313 -11.95 1.29 -19.71
C LEU A 313 -11.77 0.17 -20.76
N VAL A 314 -12.87 -0.48 -21.14
CA VAL A 314 -12.87 -1.49 -22.22
C VAL A 314 -12.50 -0.84 -23.55
N ALA A 315 -13.07 0.32 -23.88
CA ALA A 315 -12.76 1.05 -25.11
C ALA A 315 -11.28 1.48 -25.16
N ALA A 316 -10.70 1.89 -24.02
CA ALA A 316 -9.28 2.21 -23.90
C ALA A 316 -8.41 0.99 -24.22
N GLY A 317 -8.73 -0.18 -23.67
CA GLY A 317 -8.05 -1.43 -24.01
C GLY A 317 -8.08 -1.76 -25.52
N SER A 318 -9.26 -1.65 -26.14
CA SER A 318 -9.43 -1.86 -27.59
C SER A 318 -8.65 -0.85 -28.44
N ARG A 319 -8.50 0.39 -27.96
CA ARG A 319 -7.70 1.43 -28.62
C ARG A 319 -6.20 1.12 -28.50
N LEU A 320 -5.73 0.67 -27.34
CA LEU A 320 -4.33 0.32 -27.11
C LEU A 320 -3.86 -0.84 -27.98
N ALA A 321 -4.69 -1.89 -28.14
CA ALA A 321 -4.39 -3.00 -29.04
C ALA A 321 -4.16 -2.55 -30.50
N ARG A 322 -4.94 -1.57 -30.97
CA ARG A 322 -4.79 -0.99 -32.32
C ARG A 322 -3.52 -0.14 -32.46
N ILE A 323 -3.26 0.75 -31.49
CA ILE A 323 -2.11 1.67 -31.55
C ILE A 323 -0.79 0.92 -31.46
N THR A 324 -0.73 -0.15 -30.65
CA THR A 324 0.49 -0.96 -30.48
C THR A 324 0.74 -1.94 -31.63
N GLY A 325 -0.04 -1.88 -32.72
CA GLY A 325 0.15 -2.73 -33.90
C GLY A 325 -0.24 -4.20 -33.72
N HIS A 326 -1.06 -4.51 -32.71
CA HIS A 326 -1.49 -5.87 -32.38
C HIS A 326 -2.93 -6.19 -32.84
N ALA A 327 -3.61 -5.24 -33.49
CA ALA A 327 -4.94 -5.50 -34.07
C ALA A 327 -4.81 -6.23 -35.41
N LEU A 328 -5.67 -7.23 -35.64
CA LEU A 328 -5.88 -7.78 -36.98
C LEU A 328 -6.35 -6.64 -37.91
N GLY A 329 -5.69 -6.52 -39.06
CA GLY A 329 -6.19 -5.72 -40.19
C GLY A 329 -7.48 -6.29 -40.77
#